data_AF-A0A1L8TIH6-F1
#
_entry.id   AF-A0A1L8TIH6-F1
#
_cell.length_a   1.000
_cell.length_b   1.000
_cell.length_c   1.000
_cell.angle_alpha   90.00
_cell.angle_beta   90.00
_cell.angle_gamma   90.00
#
_symmetry.space_group_name_H-M   'P 1'
#
loop_
_entity.id
_entity.type
_entity.pdbx_description
1 polymer ?
#
loop_
_entity_poly.entity_id
_entity_poly.type
_entity_poly.pdbx_seq_one_letter_code
_entity_poly.pdbx_strand_id
1 'polypeptide(L)'
;MRKRTRTFPILLGFFLVLGSLGLLALRSFDFHASSQDDFSTQANHYLKEQGQDFSLLLQTDSRWADTAYGSGSDKNDLATNGCAITSLAMILSYYDDRAVLPTEILQWSGNRYYQSGQGTAWSIFSAFAQNYSLTVEDLGTNQTNIQQHLSQNQPLVISVRPGEFTEVGHIMVIKKDVHSNQIVVYDPNDTAEKKHYATLYSLDQLVPQIANAWVYTK
;
A
#
# COMPACT_ATOMS: atom_id res chain seq x y z
N MET A 1 -90.87 42.70 31.19
CA MET A 1 -89.79 42.94 32.18
C MET A 1 -88.47 43.15 31.45
N ARG A 2 -87.84 44.29 31.75
CA ARG A 2 -86.41 44.70 31.68
C ARG A 2 -85.45 44.22 30.55
N LYS A 3 -84.84 45.25 29.96
CA LYS A 3 -83.71 45.33 29.00
C LYS A 3 -82.34 44.86 29.54
N ARG A 4 -81.39 44.69 28.59
CA ARG A 4 -79.90 44.89 28.65
C ARG A 4 -79.10 43.73 29.31
N THR A 5 -77.89 43.34 28.88
CA THR A 5 -76.74 44.05 28.28
C THR A 5 -75.64 43.05 27.80
N ARG A 6 -74.80 43.45 26.81
CA ARG A 6 -73.30 43.37 26.67
C ARG A 6 -72.52 42.19 27.36
N THR A 7 -71.42 41.58 26.87
CA THR A 7 -70.14 42.08 26.29
C THR A 7 -69.17 40.90 26.03
N PHE A 8 -68.08 41.15 25.28
CA PHE A 8 -66.86 40.35 24.96
C PHE A 8 -66.09 39.65 26.10
N PRO A 9 -65.20 38.69 25.74
CA PRO A 9 -63.74 38.77 26.01
C PRO A 9 -62.95 38.61 24.67
N ILE A 10 -61.80 39.23 24.34
CA ILE A 10 -60.52 39.55 25.00
C ILE A 10 -59.54 38.36 25.17
N LEU A 11 -58.56 38.36 24.24
CA LEU A 11 -57.11 38.10 24.33
C LEU A 11 -56.50 36.67 24.29
N LEU A 12 -55.52 36.60 23.36
CA LEU A 12 -54.18 36.00 23.43
C LEU A 12 -53.99 34.59 22.87
N GLY A 13 -53.39 34.52 21.67
CA GLY A 13 -52.97 33.27 21.02
C GLY A 13 -51.77 33.50 20.10
N PHE A 14 -50.61 33.12 20.63
CA PHE A 14 -49.26 33.18 20.09
C PHE A 14 -48.99 32.45 18.75
N PHE A 15 -47.93 32.93 18.08
CA PHE A 15 -46.82 32.20 17.42
C PHE A 15 -46.83 31.81 15.92
N LEU A 16 -45.74 32.28 15.31
CA LEU A 16 -44.80 31.65 14.38
C LEU A 16 -45.11 31.61 12.87
N VAL A 17 -44.42 32.54 12.20
CA VAL A 17 -44.01 32.55 10.80
C VAL A 17 -43.25 31.25 10.47
N LEU A 18 -43.82 30.40 9.61
CA LEU A 18 -43.11 29.29 9.00
C LEU A 18 -42.45 29.78 7.71
N GLY A 19 -41.13 29.63 7.69
CA GLY A 19 -40.23 30.09 6.64
C GLY A 19 -40.39 29.34 5.32
N SER A 20 -40.25 30.08 4.23
CA SER A 20 -39.97 29.55 2.91
C SER A 20 -38.53 29.03 2.86
N LEU A 21 -38.38 27.70 2.84
CA LEU A 21 -37.13 27.02 2.56
C LEU A 21 -36.62 27.43 1.17
N GLY A 22 -35.55 28.21 1.13
CA GLY A 22 -34.67 28.28 -0.03
C GLY A 22 -33.94 26.95 -0.17
N LEU A 23 -34.13 26.28 -1.30
CA LEU A 23 -33.35 25.11 -1.72
C LEU A 23 -31.89 25.51 -1.88
N LEU A 24 -31.10 25.40 -0.82
CA LEU A 24 -29.65 25.33 -0.92
C LEU A 24 -29.31 24.00 -1.60
N ALA A 25 -28.93 24.06 -2.87
CA ALA A 25 -28.21 22.98 -3.52
C ALA A 25 -26.84 22.84 -2.83
N LEU A 26 -26.80 22.07 -1.75
CA LEU A 26 -25.56 21.51 -1.24
C LEU A 26 -25.01 20.63 -2.36
N ARG A 27 -24.05 21.14 -3.11
CA ARG A 27 -23.11 20.27 -3.82
C ARG A 27 -22.43 19.44 -2.74
N SER A 28 -22.88 18.20 -2.59
CA SER A 28 -22.06 17.15 -2.03
C SER A 28 -20.78 17.15 -2.86
N PHE A 29 -19.72 17.73 -2.30
CA PHE A 29 -18.38 17.30 -2.67
C PHE A 29 -18.34 15.84 -2.23
N ASP A 30 -18.65 14.94 -3.16
CA ASP A 30 -18.27 13.54 -3.03
C ASP A 30 -16.76 13.57 -2.87
N PHE A 31 -16.31 13.43 -1.62
CA PHE A 31 -14.95 13.04 -1.33
C PHE A 31 -14.84 11.62 -1.86
N HIS A 32 -14.55 11.48 -3.16
CA HIS A 32 -14.06 10.23 -3.71
C HIS A 32 -12.81 9.96 -2.88
N ALA A 33 -12.89 9.04 -1.92
CA ALA A 33 -11.72 8.37 -1.43
C ALA A 33 -11.04 7.84 -2.69
N SER A 34 -9.92 8.46 -3.08
CA SER A 34 -9.18 8.06 -4.29
C SER A 34 -8.97 6.56 -4.20
N SER A 35 -9.40 5.83 -5.22
CA SER A 35 -9.25 4.38 -5.22
C SER A 35 -7.77 4.01 -5.08
N GLN A 36 -7.47 2.79 -4.62
CA GLN A 36 -6.06 2.39 -4.44
C GLN A 36 -5.26 2.43 -5.75
N ASP A 37 -5.90 2.28 -6.91
CA ASP A 37 -5.29 2.46 -8.23
C ASP A 37 -5.00 3.93 -8.55
N ASP A 38 -5.87 4.87 -8.16
CA ASP A 38 -5.59 6.31 -8.24
C ASP A 38 -4.39 6.67 -7.37
N PHE A 39 -4.32 6.10 -6.16
CA PHE A 39 -3.19 6.30 -5.25
C PHE A 39 -1.88 5.72 -5.82
N SER A 40 -1.90 4.48 -6.34
CA SER A 40 -0.73 3.87 -7.00
C SER A 40 -0.22 4.72 -8.16
N THR A 41 -1.13 5.28 -8.96
CA THR A 41 -0.79 6.16 -10.09
C THR A 41 -0.12 7.45 -9.61
N GLN A 42 -0.67 8.09 -8.58
CA GLN A 42 -0.11 9.31 -7.98
C GLN A 42 1.26 9.06 -7.33
N ALA A 43 1.43 7.94 -6.62
CA ALA A 43 2.70 7.57 -6.00
C ALA A 43 3.80 7.38 -7.05
N ASN A 44 3.50 6.66 -8.14
CA ASN A 44 4.45 6.46 -9.23
C ASN A 44 4.74 7.75 -10.02
N HIS A 45 3.77 8.64 -10.16
CA HIS A 45 4.01 9.97 -10.73
C HIS A 45 5.02 10.75 -9.88
N TYR A 46 4.81 10.78 -8.55
CA TYR A 46 5.74 11.42 -7.62
C TYR A 46 7.15 10.81 -7.70
N LEU A 47 7.27 9.48 -7.65
CA LEU A 47 8.56 8.77 -7.74
C LEU A 47 9.31 9.15 -9.03
N LYS A 48 8.59 9.21 -10.15
CA LYS A 48 9.14 9.63 -11.45
C LYS A 48 9.58 11.10 -11.45
N GLU A 49 8.81 12.00 -10.84
CA GLU A 49 9.20 13.42 -10.67
C GLU A 49 10.44 13.57 -9.80
N GLN A 50 10.61 12.70 -8.80
CA GLN A 50 11.83 12.60 -8.00
C GLN A 50 12.96 11.86 -8.74
N GLY A 51 12.80 11.51 -10.01
CA GLY A 51 13.83 10.85 -10.83
C GLY A 51 14.11 9.39 -10.47
N GLN A 52 13.25 8.75 -9.66
CA GLN A 52 13.39 7.33 -9.34
C GLN A 52 13.11 6.49 -10.59
N ASP A 53 13.90 5.43 -10.75
CA ASP A 53 13.89 4.45 -11.84
C ASP A 53 13.20 3.12 -11.44
N PHE A 54 12.47 3.12 -10.32
CA PHE A 54 11.78 1.95 -9.78
C PHE A 54 10.32 2.31 -9.49
N SER A 55 9.40 1.40 -9.78
CA SER A 55 7.95 1.64 -9.64
C SER A 55 7.37 0.91 -8.44
N LEU A 56 6.44 1.57 -7.75
CA LEU A 56 5.66 1.01 -6.65
C LEU A 56 4.45 0.25 -7.20
N LEU A 57 4.29 -1.00 -6.76
CA LEU A 57 3.06 -1.78 -6.93
C LEU A 57 2.43 -2.00 -5.56
N LEU A 58 1.12 -1.79 -5.46
CA LEU A 58 0.36 -2.01 -4.23
C LEU A 58 -0.37 -3.34 -4.30
N GLN A 59 -0.26 -4.18 -3.28
CA GLN A 59 -1.02 -5.42 -3.18
C GLN A 59 -2.53 -5.16 -3.06
N THR A 60 -2.90 -3.96 -2.58
CA THR A 60 -4.27 -3.48 -2.36
C THR A 60 -4.86 -2.72 -3.55
N ASP A 61 -4.16 -2.66 -4.68
CA ASP A 61 -4.67 -2.05 -5.91
C ASP A 61 -5.91 -2.77 -6.43
N SER A 62 -6.98 -2.03 -6.70
CA SER A 62 -8.31 -2.56 -7.04
C SER A 62 -8.31 -3.49 -8.27
N ARG A 63 -7.31 -3.36 -9.16
CA ARG A 63 -7.18 -4.17 -10.38
C ARG A 63 -6.86 -5.64 -10.10
N TRP A 64 -6.29 -5.96 -8.93
CA TRP A 64 -5.91 -7.34 -8.57
C TRP A 64 -6.10 -7.68 -7.10
N ALA A 65 -6.43 -6.72 -6.23
CA ALA A 65 -6.61 -6.87 -4.79
C ALA A 65 -7.42 -8.12 -4.42
N ASP A 66 -8.54 -8.36 -5.11
CA ASP A 66 -9.48 -9.46 -4.83
C ASP A 66 -9.08 -10.79 -5.48
N THR A 67 -7.92 -10.87 -6.13
CA THR A 67 -7.44 -12.12 -6.74
C THR A 67 -7.11 -13.13 -5.66
N ALA A 68 -7.66 -14.34 -5.78
CA ALA A 68 -7.49 -15.38 -4.77
C ALA A 68 -6.02 -15.76 -4.56
N TYR A 69 -5.55 -15.65 -3.33
CA TYR A 69 -4.24 -16.11 -2.90
C TYR A 69 -4.27 -16.55 -1.43
N GLY A 70 -3.95 -17.82 -1.21
CA GLY A 70 -4.00 -18.45 0.10
C GLY A 70 -5.29 -19.19 0.43
N SER A 71 -5.37 -19.67 1.66
CA SER A 71 -6.47 -20.45 2.21
C SER A 71 -6.40 -20.51 3.73
N GLY A 72 -7.52 -20.67 4.42
CA GLY A 72 -7.52 -20.93 5.87
C GLY A 72 -7.47 -19.67 6.75
N SER A 73 -7.66 -18.48 6.17
CA SER A 73 -7.91 -17.22 6.86
C SER A 73 -9.24 -16.58 6.45
N ASP A 74 -9.67 -15.53 7.15
CA ASP A 74 -10.91 -14.79 6.86
C ASP A 74 -10.91 -14.16 5.45
N LYS A 75 -9.72 -13.73 5.00
CA LYS A 75 -9.46 -13.22 3.65
C LYS A 75 -8.33 -14.01 3.01
N ASN A 76 -8.50 -14.37 1.74
CA ASN A 76 -7.58 -15.23 0.99
C ASN A 76 -7.35 -14.61 -0.39
N ASP A 77 -6.88 -13.37 -0.39
CA ASP A 77 -6.70 -12.52 -1.55
C ASP A 77 -5.31 -11.86 -1.57
N LEU A 78 -4.94 -11.25 -2.69
CA LEU A 78 -3.67 -10.54 -2.81
C LEU A 78 -3.60 -9.31 -1.89
N ALA A 79 -4.72 -8.61 -1.67
CA ALA A 79 -4.77 -7.48 -0.75
C ALA A 79 -4.32 -7.86 0.67
N THR A 80 -4.61 -9.08 1.11
CA THR A 80 -4.27 -9.57 2.44
C THR A 80 -2.91 -10.27 2.46
N ASN A 81 -2.64 -11.15 1.50
CA ASN A 81 -1.53 -12.10 1.56
C ASN A 81 -0.39 -11.80 0.57
N GLY A 82 -0.56 -10.79 -0.30
CA GLY A 82 0.21 -10.59 -1.51
C GLY A 82 1.51 -9.79 -1.38
N CYS A 83 2.00 -9.49 -0.17
CA CYS A 83 3.20 -8.65 0.01
C CYS A 83 4.41 -9.19 -0.76
N ALA A 84 4.76 -10.47 -0.56
CA ALA A 84 5.88 -11.11 -1.26
C ALA A 84 5.66 -11.19 -2.78
N ILE A 85 4.45 -11.55 -3.22
CA ILE A 85 4.08 -11.67 -4.64
C ILE A 85 4.23 -10.31 -5.34
N THR A 86 3.77 -9.25 -4.70
CA THR A 86 3.83 -7.88 -5.22
C THR A 86 5.27 -7.35 -5.22
N SER A 87 6.05 -7.61 -4.17
CA SER A 87 7.47 -7.27 -4.14
C SER A 87 8.28 -7.95 -5.24
N LEU A 88 8.02 -9.23 -5.51
CA LEU A 88 8.67 -9.95 -6.61
C LEU A 88 8.29 -9.41 -7.99
N ALA A 89 7.04 -8.97 -8.17
CA ALA A 89 6.62 -8.31 -9.41
C ALA A 89 7.36 -6.98 -9.64
N MET A 90 7.61 -6.21 -8.58
CA MET A 90 8.42 -4.99 -8.67
C MET A 90 9.87 -5.30 -9.07
N ILE A 91 10.49 -6.33 -8.47
CA ILE A 91 11.85 -6.78 -8.83
C ILE A 91 11.92 -7.21 -10.30
N LEU A 92 10.98 -8.03 -10.77
CA LEU A 92 10.98 -8.49 -12.15
C LEU A 92 10.77 -7.32 -13.12
N SER A 93 9.88 -6.38 -12.78
CA SER A 93 9.62 -5.20 -13.60
C SER A 93 10.91 -4.41 -13.83
N TYR A 94 11.70 -4.21 -12.77
CA TYR A 94 12.97 -3.51 -12.84
C TYR A 94 13.99 -4.22 -13.73
N TYR A 95 14.14 -5.54 -13.60
CA TYR A 95 15.12 -6.30 -14.37
C TYR A 95 14.73 -6.53 -15.83
N ASP A 96 13.44 -6.63 -16.13
CA ASP A 96 12.92 -6.84 -17.50
C ASP A 96 12.61 -5.54 -18.25
N ASP A 97 12.74 -4.38 -17.60
CA ASP A 97 12.39 -3.07 -18.17
C ASP A 97 10.96 -3.05 -18.77
N ARG A 98 10.01 -3.66 -18.05
CA ARG A 98 8.59 -3.73 -18.42
C ARG A 98 7.70 -3.76 -17.19
N ALA A 99 6.43 -3.43 -17.36
CA ALA A 99 5.45 -3.66 -16.30
C ALA A 99 5.21 -5.17 -16.10
N VAL A 100 5.47 -5.67 -14.90
CA VAL A 100 5.09 -7.00 -14.42
C VAL A 100 4.01 -6.82 -13.36
N LEU A 101 2.87 -7.48 -13.53
CA LEU A 101 1.78 -7.39 -12.57
C LEU A 101 1.92 -8.47 -11.48
N PRO A 102 1.42 -8.24 -10.24
CA PRO A 102 1.43 -9.27 -9.20
C PRO A 102 0.72 -10.56 -9.63
N THR A 103 -0.28 -10.46 -10.51
CA THR A 103 -0.99 -11.60 -11.08
C THR A 103 -0.12 -12.50 -11.95
N GLU A 104 0.95 -11.98 -12.59
CA GLU A 104 1.91 -12.79 -13.37
C GLU A 104 2.72 -13.70 -12.43
N ILE A 105 3.23 -13.13 -11.34
CA ILE A 105 3.96 -13.90 -10.31
C ILE A 105 3.03 -14.92 -9.67
N LEU A 106 1.80 -14.54 -9.35
CA LEU A 106 0.80 -15.43 -8.77
C LEU A 106 0.40 -16.56 -9.74
N GLN A 107 0.26 -16.28 -11.03
CA GLN A 107 -0.07 -17.30 -12.04
C GLN A 107 1.03 -18.37 -12.12
N TRP A 108 2.30 -17.96 -12.05
CA TRP A 108 3.41 -18.89 -12.01
C TRP A 108 3.46 -19.68 -10.69
N SER A 109 3.33 -19.00 -9.55
CA SER A 109 3.51 -19.61 -8.23
C SER A 109 2.33 -20.47 -7.79
N GLY A 110 1.12 -20.08 -8.20
CA GLY A 110 -0.12 -20.47 -7.55
C GLY A 110 -0.01 -20.30 -6.02
N ASN A 111 -0.65 -21.22 -5.29
CA ASN A 111 -0.55 -21.31 -3.83
C ASN A 111 0.65 -22.17 -3.35
N ARG A 112 1.60 -22.56 -4.22
CA ARG A 112 2.68 -23.52 -3.85
C ARG A 112 3.54 -23.05 -2.69
N TYR A 113 3.70 -21.73 -2.54
CA TYR A 113 4.49 -21.12 -1.47
C TYR A 113 3.64 -20.47 -0.39
N TYR A 114 2.32 -20.56 -0.47
CA TYR A 114 1.46 -20.02 0.58
C TYR A 114 1.52 -20.89 1.83
N GLN A 115 1.57 -20.24 3.00
CA GLN A 115 1.53 -20.86 4.31
C GLN A 115 0.40 -20.22 5.13
N SER A 116 -0.57 -21.04 5.54
CA SER A 116 -1.73 -20.61 6.32
C SER A 116 -1.30 -19.84 7.57
N GLY A 117 -1.78 -18.61 7.71
CA GLY A 117 -1.47 -17.72 8.83
C GLY A 117 -0.06 -17.11 8.82
N GLN A 118 0.79 -17.43 7.84
CA GLN A 118 2.15 -16.87 7.71
C GLN A 118 2.39 -16.11 6.41
N GLY A 119 1.47 -16.20 5.44
CA GLY A 119 1.60 -15.54 4.14
C GLY A 119 2.42 -16.39 3.17
N THR A 120 3.53 -15.86 2.65
CA THR A 120 4.33 -16.55 1.62
C THR A 120 5.65 -17.07 2.21
N ALA A 121 5.92 -18.36 2.02
CA ALA A 121 7.16 -19.01 2.41
C ALA A 121 8.36 -18.41 1.67
N TRP A 122 9.47 -18.18 2.38
CA TRP A 122 10.69 -17.60 1.82
C TRP A 122 11.35 -18.46 0.72
N SER A 123 10.99 -19.74 0.61
CA SER A 123 11.43 -20.60 -0.50
C SER A 123 10.98 -20.08 -1.88
N ILE A 124 9.99 -19.16 -1.94
CA ILE A 124 9.62 -18.50 -3.20
C ILE A 124 10.77 -17.66 -3.77
N PHE A 125 11.63 -17.06 -2.95
CA PHE A 125 12.63 -16.09 -3.40
C PHE A 125 13.71 -16.75 -4.27
N SER A 126 14.20 -17.92 -3.87
CA SER A 126 15.13 -18.71 -4.67
C SER A 126 14.48 -19.34 -5.89
N ALA A 127 13.25 -19.85 -5.75
CA ALA A 127 12.51 -20.42 -6.88
C ALA A 127 12.14 -19.37 -7.95
N PHE A 128 11.84 -18.14 -7.52
CA PHE A 128 11.55 -17.01 -8.39
C PHE A 128 12.79 -16.66 -9.22
N ALA A 129 13.95 -16.53 -8.57
CA ALA A 129 15.20 -16.24 -9.27
C ALA A 129 15.49 -17.29 -10.35
N GLN A 130 15.38 -18.58 -9.99
CA GLN A 130 15.55 -19.68 -10.94
C GLN A 130 14.58 -19.62 -12.12
N ASN A 131 13.29 -19.34 -11.86
CA ASN A 131 12.26 -19.31 -12.90
C ASN A 131 12.47 -18.16 -13.89
N TYR A 132 12.84 -16.98 -13.39
CA TYR A 132 12.97 -15.77 -14.19
C TYR A 132 14.41 -15.49 -14.64
N SER A 133 15.30 -16.49 -14.56
CA SER A 133 16.70 -16.38 -14.98
C SER A 133 17.46 -15.23 -14.30
N LEU A 134 17.18 -15.01 -13.02
CA LEU A 134 17.92 -14.12 -12.14
C LEU A 134 18.81 -14.94 -11.21
N THR A 135 19.86 -14.31 -10.69
CA THR A 135 20.56 -14.83 -9.51
C THR A 135 19.94 -14.22 -8.25
N VAL A 136 20.08 -14.90 -7.11
CA VAL A 136 19.69 -14.37 -5.80
C VAL A 136 20.77 -14.64 -4.78
N GLU A 137 21.02 -13.66 -3.92
CA GLU A 137 21.85 -13.80 -2.74
C GLU A 137 20.99 -13.51 -1.49
N ASP A 138 21.08 -14.40 -0.51
CA ASP A 138 20.49 -14.20 0.82
C ASP A 138 21.50 -13.45 1.70
N LEU A 139 21.18 -12.20 2.01
CA LEU A 139 22.07 -11.28 2.74
C LEU A 139 21.87 -11.39 4.26
N GLY A 140 20.87 -12.13 4.73
CA GLY A 140 20.53 -12.15 6.14
C GLY A 140 20.17 -10.76 6.67
N THR A 141 20.75 -10.43 7.81
CA THR A 141 20.71 -9.07 8.41
C THR A 141 22.07 -8.38 8.34
N ASN A 142 22.96 -8.78 7.43
CA ASN A 142 24.30 -8.22 7.34
C ASN A 142 24.25 -6.81 6.74
N GLN A 143 24.33 -5.79 7.60
CA GLN A 143 24.28 -4.38 7.21
C GLN A 143 25.35 -4.01 6.18
N THR A 144 26.57 -4.55 6.29
CA THR A 144 27.65 -4.25 5.35
C THR A 144 27.33 -4.76 3.95
N ASN A 145 26.83 -5.99 3.83
CA ASN A 145 26.44 -6.54 2.53
C ASN A 145 25.23 -5.78 1.95
N ILE A 146 24.21 -5.49 2.77
CA ILE A 146 23.05 -4.69 2.36
C ILE A 146 23.50 -3.33 1.83
N GLN A 147 24.38 -2.63 2.57
CA GLN A 147 24.91 -1.34 2.14
C GLN A 147 25.69 -1.44 0.82
N GLN A 148 26.48 -2.50 0.64
CA GLN A 148 27.22 -2.72 -0.60
C GLN A 148 26.27 -2.81 -1.81
N HIS A 149 25.23 -3.64 -1.75
CA HIS A 149 24.28 -3.78 -2.85
C HIS A 149 23.47 -2.50 -3.11
N LEU A 150 23.02 -1.82 -2.05
CA LEU A 150 22.36 -0.52 -2.20
C LEU A 150 23.27 0.52 -2.84
N SER A 151 24.57 0.54 -2.51
CA SER A 151 25.54 1.46 -3.12
C SER A 151 25.69 1.25 -4.63
N GLN A 152 25.51 0.00 -5.08
CA GLN A 152 25.49 -0.41 -6.49
C GLN A 152 24.14 -0.18 -7.18
N ASN A 153 23.21 0.52 -6.52
CA ASN A 153 21.86 0.84 -7.02
C ASN A 153 20.97 -0.40 -7.26
N GLN A 154 21.27 -1.53 -6.61
CA GLN A 154 20.47 -2.75 -6.74
C GLN A 154 19.27 -2.70 -5.77
N PRO A 155 18.05 -3.03 -6.23
CA PRO A 155 16.90 -3.15 -5.34
C PRO A 155 16.98 -4.44 -4.52
N LEU A 156 16.58 -4.37 -3.25
CA LEU A 156 16.56 -5.50 -2.32
C LEU A 156 15.12 -5.78 -1.89
N VAL A 157 14.74 -7.05 -1.87
CA VAL A 157 13.55 -7.49 -1.13
C VAL A 157 13.95 -7.66 0.32
N ILE A 158 13.17 -7.10 1.24
CA ILE A 158 13.41 -7.25 2.68
C ILE A 158 12.17 -7.81 3.36
N SER A 159 12.40 -8.70 4.32
CA SER A 159 11.42 -9.05 5.34
C SER A 159 11.66 -8.19 6.57
N VAL A 160 10.62 -7.61 7.14
CA VAL A 160 10.68 -6.81 8.37
C VAL A 160 9.87 -7.44 9.49
N ARG A 161 10.34 -7.24 10.72
CA ARG A 161 9.66 -7.59 11.98
C ARG A 161 8.60 -6.53 12.34
N PRO A 162 7.74 -6.80 13.35
CA PRO A 162 6.87 -5.77 13.92
C PRO A 162 7.64 -4.50 14.27
N GLY A 163 7.11 -3.34 13.89
CA GLY A 163 7.77 -2.06 13.99
C GLY A 163 7.04 -0.97 13.22
N GLU A 164 7.80 -0.08 12.57
CA GLU A 164 7.27 1.07 11.83
C GLU A 164 6.34 0.66 10.68
N PHE A 165 6.68 -0.42 9.98
CA PHE A 165 6.02 -0.80 8.72
C PHE A 165 4.85 -1.79 8.90
N THR A 166 4.81 -2.50 10.03
CA THR A 166 3.87 -3.63 10.23
C THR A 166 3.75 -4.00 11.71
N GLU A 167 2.64 -4.61 12.11
CA GLU A 167 2.42 -5.13 13.46
C GLU A 167 2.80 -6.61 13.63
N VAL A 168 2.97 -7.36 12.53
CA VAL A 168 3.22 -8.82 12.58
C VAL A 168 4.50 -9.22 11.85
N GLY A 169 4.71 -8.67 10.66
CA GLY A 169 5.75 -9.06 9.73
C GLY A 169 5.32 -8.66 8.33
N HIS A 170 6.28 -8.31 7.48
CA HIS A 170 5.96 -7.81 6.14
C HIS A 170 7.11 -8.01 5.15
N ILE A 171 6.78 -8.08 3.86
CA ILE A 171 7.75 -8.12 2.77
C ILE A 171 7.58 -6.84 1.95
N MET A 172 8.69 -6.15 1.70
CA MET A 172 8.73 -4.93 0.90
C MET A 172 10.04 -4.83 0.11
N VAL A 173 10.17 -3.82 -0.75
CA VAL A 173 11.39 -3.57 -1.52
C VAL A 173 12.04 -2.27 -1.04
N ILE A 174 13.37 -2.24 -0.99
CA ILE A 174 14.14 -1.02 -0.77
C ILE A 174 15.13 -0.80 -1.90
N LYS A 175 15.39 0.46 -2.21
CA LYS A 175 16.41 0.87 -3.19
C LYS A 175 17.04 2.18 -2.75
N LYS A 176 18.30 2.39 -3.11
CA LYS A 176 18.96 3.67 -2.87
C LYS A 176 18.24 4.77 -3.65
N ASP A 177 18.05 5.91 -3.01
CA ASP A 177 17.60 7.14 -3.66
C ASP A 177 18.60 7.57 -4.73
N VAL A 178 18.09 8.14 -5.84
CA VAL A 178 18.95 8.54 -6.97
C VAL A 178 19.76 9.80 -6.68
N HIS A 179 19.33 10.64 -5.72
CA HIS A 179 19.97 11.93 -5.41
C HIS A 179 20.82 11.92 -4.15
N SER A 180 20.76 10.84 -3.36
CA SER A 180 21.40 10.77 -2.05
C SER A 180 21.85 9.35 -1.69
N ASN A 181 22.44 9.20 -0.51
CA ASN A 181 22.75 7.88 0.07
C ASN A 181 21.62 7.34 0.96
N GLN A 182 20.45 7.99 0.93
CA GLN A 182 19.27 7.51 1.65
C GLN A 182 18.55 6.42 0.84
N ILE A 183 17.55 5.81 1.46
CA ILE A 183 16.84 4.65 0.96
C ILE A 183 15.36 5.03 0.77
N VAL A 184 14.82 4.67 -0.38
CA VAL A 184 13.38 4.73 -0.66
C VAL A 184 12.79 3.35 -0.38
N VAL A 185 11.67 3.34 0.36
CA VAL A 185 10.91 2.12 0.67
C VAL A 185 9.74 2.00 -0.30
N TYR A 186 9.68 0.88 -1.01
CA TYR A 186 8.58 0.50 -1.89
C TYR A 186 7.74 -0.55 -1.17
N ASP A 187 6.83 -0.08 -0.32
CA ASP A 187 5.95 -0.90 0.50
C ASP A 187 4.70 -1.34 -0.31
N PRO A 188 4.49 -2.64 -0.58
CA PRO A 188 3.28 -3.08 -1.30
C PRO A 188 1.97 -2.84 -0.52
N ASN A 189 2.04 -2.52 0.77
CA ASN A 189 0.92 -2.18 1.64
C ASN A 189 0.91 -0.69 2.04
N ASP A 190 1.54 0.16 1.23
CA ASP A 190 1.50 1.61 1.43
C ASP A 190 0.09 2.17 1.22
N THR A 191 -0.20 3.30 1.87
CA THR A 191 -1.50 3.98 1.79
C THR A 191 -1.32 5.49 1.72
N ALA A 192 -2.42 6.23 1.50
CA ALA A 192 -2.41 7.69 1.47
C ALA A 192 -1.97 8.33 2.82
N GLU A 193 -2.08 7.57 3.92
CA GLU A 193 -1.66 7.97 5.26
C GLU A 193 -0.19 7.65 5.53
N LYS A 194 0.29 6.47 5.13
CA LYS A 194 1.66 6.00 5.39
C LYS A 194 2.69 6.69 4.50
N LYS A 195 2.52 6.61 3.18
CA LYS A 195 3.40 7.17 2.13
C LYS A 195 4.89 6.94 2.38
N HIS A 196 5.28 5.70 2.71
CA HIS A 196 6.68 5.33 2.91
C HIS A 196 7.53 5.64 1.66
N TYR A 197 6.96 5.52 0.45
CA TYR A 197 7.64 5.88 -0.80
C TYR A 197 8.07 7.36 -0.90
N ALA A 198 7.49 8.25 -0.10
CA ALA A 198 7.81 9.69 -0.06
C ALA A 198 8.70 10.07 1.12
N THR A 199 9.15 9.10 1.92
CA THR A 199 10.05 9.29 3.06
C THR A 199 11.41 8.70 2.73
N LEU A 200 12.49 9.44 3.05
CA LEU A 200 13.86 8.97 2.88
C LEU A 200 14.40 8.41 4.20
N TYR A 201 14.90 7.18 4.13
CA TYR A 201 15.38 6.42 5.28
C TYR A 201 16.90 6.30 5.28
N SER A 202 17.51 6.28 6.46
CA SER A 202 18.88 5.81 6.62
C SER A 202 18.89 4.28 6.77
N LEU A 203 20.01 3.65 6.39
CA LEU A 203 20.17 2.21 6.59
C LEU A 203 20.11 1.84 8.08
N ASP A 204 20.68 2.68 8.95
CA ASP A 204 20.68 2.46 10.40
C ASP A 204 19.25 2.45 11.01
N GLN A 205 18.30 3.17 10.39
CA GLN A 205 16.89 3.13 10.80
C GLN A 205 16.19 1.83 10.39
N LEU A 206 16.57 1.26 9.23
CA LEU A 206 15.92 0.07 8.67
C LEU A 206 16.47 -1.23 9.26
N VAL A 207 17.79 -1.36 9.39
CA VAL A 207 18.46 -2.61 9.79
C VAL A 207 17.90 -3.25 11.07
N PRO A 208 17.59 -2.51 12.15
CA PRO A 208 17.01 -3.09 13.36
C PRO A 208 15.66 -3.79 13.11
N GLN A 209 14.91 -3.35 12.09
CA GLN A 209 13.60 -3.87 11.73
C GLN A 209 13.69 -5.03 10.73
N ILE A 210 14.82 -5.20 10.02
CA ILE A 210 15.01 -6.24 9.00
C ILE A 210 15.16 -7.62 9.65
N ALA A 211 14.24 -8.52 9.29
CA ALA A 211 14.30 -9.94 9.57
C ALA A 211 15.21 -10.69 8.60
N ASN A 212 15.19 -10.33 7.32
CA ASN A 212 16.05 -10.88 6.27
C ASN A 212 16.07 -9.97 5.03
N ALA A 213 17.09 -10.09 4.19
CA ALA A 213 17.20 -9.37 2.93
C ALA A 213 17.68 -10.28 1.79
N TRP A 214 17.13 -10.09 0.60
CA TRP A 214 17.52 -10.77 -0.63
C TRP A 214 17.80 -9.74 -1.72
N VAL A 215 18.90 -9.92 -2.42
CA VAL A 215 19.23 -9.15 -3.62
C VAL A 215 19.16 -10.08 -4.83
N TYR A 216 18.67 -9.54 -5.94
CA TYR A 216 18.62 -10.22 -7.22
C TYR A 216 19.55 -9.52 -8.20
N THR A 217 20.10 -10.23 -9.17
CA THR A 217 20.86 -9.65 -10.29
C THR A 217 20.62 -10.44 -11.58
N LYS A 218 20.81 -9.79 -12.73
CA LYS A 218 20.91 -10.43 -14.06
C LYS A 218 22.37 -10.70 -14.43
#